data_AF-A0A9W8WNU5-F1
#
_entry.id   AF-A0A9W8WNU5-F1
#
_cell.length_a   1.000
_cell.length_b   1.000
_cell.length_c   1.000
_cell.angle_alpha   90.00
_cell.angle_beta   90.00
_cell.angle_gamma   90.00
#
_symmetry.space_group_name_H-M   'P 1'
#
loop_
_entity.id
_entity.type
_entity.pdbx_description
1 polymer ?
#
loop_
_entity_poly.entity_id
_entity_poly.type
_entity_poly.pdbx_seq_one_letter_code
_entity_poly.pdbx_strand_id
1 'polypeptide(L)'
;MDPVSAIGLVAAIVQLVELGAKITKRLVDFSSAALQDDAPQAFKQIKTALPLIVADLQHIQANSSHAAPRDQAALDSVVQGCLSETQELDVILEKALPSTEDSSWERRKKALGSLKYDKKIDKIAAVLNNYVGILTLHQVVDISQSSKSERPPSYQQVYWLVPYDKNPSFVGRDAVFKEIENSLTAEEGVQPKTALYGLGGIG
;
A
#
# COMPACT_ATOMS: atom_id res chain seq x y z
N MET A 1 -18.81 -12.39 -2.94
CA MET A 1 -19.30 -11.14 -3.55
C MET A 1 -20.26 -11.52 -4.66
N ASP A 2 -21.45 -10.93 -4.70
CA ASP A 2 -22.31 -11.07 -5.87
C ASP A 2 -21.72 -10.25 -7.04
N PRO A 3 -21.93 -10.67 -8.29
CA PRO A 3 -21.28 -10.05 -9.45
C PRO A 3 -21.50 -8.54 -9.58
N VAL A 4 -22.60 -8.02 -9.02
CA VAL A 4 -23.00 -6.62 -9.15
C VAL A 4 -22.13 -5.72 -8.27
N SER A 5 -21.88 -6.11 -7.02
CA SER A 5 -20.97 -5.36 -6.14
C SER A 5 -19.53 -5.32 -6.67
N ALA A 6 -19.08 -6.39 -7.33
CA ALA A 6 -17.76 -6.48 -7.96
C ALA A 6 -17.59 -5.42 -9.05
N ILE A 7 -18.58 -5.36 -9.93
CA ILE A 7 -18.61 -4.44 -11.07
C ILE A 7 -18.70 -2.99 -10.57
N GLY A 8 -19.49 -2.73 -9.52
CA GLY A 8 -19.63 -1.41 -8.91
C GLY A 8 -18.29 -0.87 -8.37
N LEU A 9 -17.55 -1.69 -7.63
CA LEU A 9 -16.25 -1.32 -7.09
C LEU A 9 -15.22 -1.06 -8.20
N VAL A 10 -15.15 -1.95 -9.18
CA VAL A 10 -14.25 -1.81 -10.35
C VAL A 10 -14.55 -0.51 -11.09
N ALA A 11 -15.83 -0.19 -11.34
CA ALA A 11 -16.23 1.03 -12.01
C ALA A 11 -15.86 2.29 -11.21
N ALA A 12 -16.01 2.26 -9.88
CA ALA A 12 -15.63 3.39 -9.02
C ALA A 12 -14.12 3.63 -9.03
N ILE A 13 -13.31 2.57 -9.02
CA ILE A 13 -11.85 2.66 -9.15
C ILE A 13 -11.48 3.29 -10.50
N VAL A 14 -12.07 2.85 -11.61
CA VAL A 14 -11.79 3.43 -12.94
C VAL A 14 -12.13 4.91 -12.97
N GLN A 15 -13.31 5.32 -12.45
CA GLN A 15 -13.70 6.73 -12.39
C GLN A 15 -12.72 7.57 -11.56
N LEU A 16 -12.27 7.04 -10.42
CA LEU A 16 -11.29 7.72 -9.57
C LEU A 16 -9.94 7.87 -10.26
N VAL A 17 -9.49 6.86 -11.02
CA VAL A 17 -8.26 6.91 -11.81
C VAL A 17 -8.34 8.01 -12.86
N GLU A 18 -9.42 8.06 -13.65
CA GLU A 18 -9.62 9.05 -14.71
C GLU A 18 -9.66 10.47 -14.15
N LEU A 19 -10.46 10.67 -13.10
CA LEU A 19 -10.60 11.96 -12.44
C LEU A 19 -9.30 12.40 -11.75
N GLY A 20 -8.62 11.47 -11.07
CA GLY A 20 -7.34 11.70 -10.42
C GLY A 20 -6.25 12.12 -11.40
N ALA A 21 -6.20 11.49 -12.58
CA ALA A 21 -5.29 11.88 -13.66
C ALA A 21 -5.60 13.27 -14.22
N LYS A 22 -6.89 13.60 -14.45
CA LYS A 22 -7.34 14.94 -14.89
C LYS A 22 -6.88 16.03 -13.90
N ILE A 23 -7.13 15.82 -12.61
CA ILE A 23 -6.76 16.77 -11.55
C ILE A 23 -5.25 16.92 -11.44
N THR A 24 -4.52 15.81 -11.42
CA THR A 24 -3.05 15.81 -11.33
C THR A 24 -2.44 16.62 -12.48
N LYS A 25 -2.92 16.40 -13.71
CA LYS A 25 -2.50 17.17 -14.88
C LYS A 25 -2.77 18.67 -14.69
N ARG A 26 -3.97 19.04 -14.25
CA ARG A 26 -4.34 20.44 -14.00
C ARG A 26 -3.47 21.10 -12.92
N LEU A 27 -3.14 20.38 -11.85
CA LEU A 27 -2.23 20.87 -10.81
C LEU A 27 -0.81 21.05 -11.34
N VAL A 28 -0.33 20.11 -12.17
CA VAL A 28 0.99 20.21 -12.82
C VAL A 28 1.04 21.44 -13.73
N ASP A 29 0.06 21.60 -14.62
CA ASP A 29 -0.03 22.71 -15.57
C ASP A 29 -0.12 24.08 -14.86
N PHE A 30 -0.84 24.14 -13.73
CA PHE A 30 -0.87 25.35 -12.90
C PHE A 30 0.46 25.62 -12.20
N SER A 31 1.10 24.59 -11.63
CA SER A 31 2.38 24.73 -10.94
C SER A 31 3.53 25.15 -11.87
N SER A 32 3.50 24.73 -13.14
CA SER A 32 4.49 25.12 -14.14
C SER A 32 4.24 26.52 -14.71
N ALA A 33 2.99 26.99 -14.73
CA ALA A 33 2.61 28.28 -15.30
C ALA A 33 2.63 29.45 -14.31
N ALA A 34 2.37 29.22 -13.02
CA ALA A 34 2.07 30.31 -12.08
C ALA A 34 3.13 30.51 -10.97
N LEU A 35 3.54 29.47 -10.24
CA LEU A 35 4.33 29.62 -9.01
C LEU A 35 5.03 28.29 -8.67
N GLN A 36 6.32 28.17 -9.04
CA GLN A 36 7.10 26.95 -8.72
C GLN A 36 7.46 26.88 -7.22
N ASP A 37 7.66 28.02 -6.54
CA ASP A 37 8.04 28.06 -5.11
C ASP A 37 6.91 28.47 -4.15
N ASP A 38 5.98 29.36 -4.57
CA ASP A 38 4.90 29.93 -3.73
C ASP A 38 3.57 29.14 -3.75
N ALA A 39 3.54 27.94 -4.31
CA ALA A 39 2.32 27.12 -4.32
C ALA A 39 1.91 26.74 -2.88
N PRO A 40 0.64 26.91 -2.46
CA PRO A 40 0.19 26.55 -1.13
C PRO A 40 0.45 25.07 -0.80
N GLN A 41 0.81 24.79 0.45
CA GLN A 41 1.25 23.47 0.89
C GLN A 41 0.24 22.36 0.59
N ALA A 42 -1.06 22.64 0.69
CA ALA A 42 -2.10 21.67 0.38
C ALA A 42 -2.09 21.22 -1.09
N PHE A 43 -1.78 22.11 -2.04
CA PHE A 43 -1.63 21.71 -3.45
C PHE A 43 -0.43 20.79 -3.64
N LYS A 44 0.69 21.06 -2.95
CA LYS A 44 1.88 20.19 -2.97
C LYS A 44 1.52 18.80 -2.42
N GLN A 45 0.80 18.74 -1.30
CA GLN A 45 0.34 17.50 -0.69
C GLN A 45 -0.61 16.71 -1.59
N ILE A 46 -1.60 17.36 -2.20
CA ILE A 46 -2.54 16.72 -3.13
C ILE A 46 -1.81 16.17 -4.35
N LYS A 47 -0.88 16.93 -4.93
CA LYS A 47 -0.06 16.51 -6.08
C LYS A 47 0.77 15.26 -5.78
N THR A 48 1.15 15.03 -4.53
CA THR A 48 1.87 13.83 -4.10
C THR A 48 0.93 12.68 -3.72
N ALA A 49 -0.13 12.95 -2.95
CA ALA A 49 -1.00 11.91 -2.41
C ALA A 49 -1.93 11.30 -3.47
N LEU A 50 -2.53 12.12 -4.35
CA LEU A 50 -3.53 11.66 -5.30
C LEU A 50 -2.98 10.62 -6.29
N PRO A 51 -1.78 10.78 -6.89
CA PRO A 51 -1.20 9.74 -7.74
C PRO A 51 -0.92 8.43 -7.00
N LEU A 52 -0.51 8.48 -5.73
CA LEU A 52 -0.26 7.29 -4.92
C LEU A 52 -1.55 6.51 -4.66
N ILE A 53 -2.62 7.21 -4.27
CA ILE A 53 -3.95 6.59 -4.07
C ILE A 53 -4.43 5.93 -5.36
N VAL A 54 -4.27 6.61 -6.50
CA VAL A 54 -4.64 6.06 -7.82
C VAL A 54 -3.86 4.80 -8.14
N ALA A 55 -2.54 4.80 -7.93
CA ALA A 55 -1.68 3.64 -8.19
C ALA A 55 -2.03 2.45 -7.28
N ASP A 56 -2.25 2.70 -5.99
CA ASP A 56 -2.61 1.66 -5.02
C ASP A 56 -3.95 1.01 -5.35
N LEU A 57 -4.95 1.81 -5.75
CA LEU A 57 -6.27 1.29 -6.12
C LEU A 57 -6.24 0.51 -7.44
N GLN A 58 -5.41 0.93 -8.41
CA GLN A 58 -5.15 0.13 -9.62
C GLN A 58 -4.50 -1.22 -9.29
N HIS A 59 -3.54 -1.24 -8.36
CA HIS A 59 -2.91 -2.47 -7.91
C HIS A 59 -3.92 -3.39 -7.20
N ILE A 60 -4.78 -2.84 -6.35
CA ILE A 60 -5.85 -3.60 -5.69
C ILE A 60 -6.83 -4.18 -6.72
N GLN A 61 -7.21 -3.41 -7.75
CA GLN A 61 -8.06 -3.89 -8.83
C GLN A 61 -7.42 -5.05 -9.60
N ALA A 62 -6.13 -4.94 -9.96
CA ALA A 62 -5.42 -5.98 -10.70
C ALA A 62 -5.31 -7.30 -9.91
N ASN A 63 -5.17 -7.21 -8.58
CA ASN A 63 -5.01 -8.37 -7.70
C ASN A 63 -6.34 -8.87 -7.08
N SER A 64 -7.45 -8.19 -7.34
CA SER A 64 -8.79 -8.49 -6.79
C SER A 64 -9.33 -9.88 -7.16
N SER A 65 -8.69 -10.58 -8.10
CA SER A 65 -8.95 -12.00 -8.40
C SER A 65 -8.72 -12.92 -7.19
N HIS A 66 -7.95 -12.49 -6.17
CA HIS A 66 -7.57 -13.31 -5.00
C HIS A 66 -7.89 -12.65 -3.64
N ALA A 67 -8.47 -11.45 -3.62
CA ALA A 67 -8.76 -10.73 -2.38
C ALA A 67 -9.88 -11.42 -1.58
N ALA A 68 -9.57 -11.82 -0.35
CA ALA A 68 -10.51 -12.47 0.54
C ALA A 68 -11.77 -11.60 0.76
N PRO A 69 -12.98 -12.19 0.79
CA PRO A 69 -14.25 -11.45 0.86
C PRO A 69 -14.47 -10.63 2.16
N ARG A 70 -13.52 -10.65 3.10
CA ARG A 70 -13.70 -10.12 4.46
C ARG A 70 -13.63 -8.59 4.53
N ASP A 71 -12.82 -7.95 3.68
CA ASP A 71 -12.53 -6.50 3.80
C ASP A 71 -13.12 -5.66 2.65
N GLN A 72 -13.85 -6.30 1.74
CA GLN A 72 -14.36 -5.66 0.52
C GLN A 72 -15.36 -4.52 0.77
N ALA A 73 -16.24 -4.63 1.77
CA ALA A 73 -17.20 -3.57 2.08
C ALA A 73 -16.51 -2.31 2.66
N ALA A 74 -15.44 -2.51 3.43
CA ALA A 74 -14.63 -1.41 3.94
C ALA A 74 -13.83 -0.77 2.80
N LEU A 75 -13.29 -1.58 1.88
CA LEU A 75 -12.58 -1.10 0.71
C LEU A 75 -13.50 -0.29 -0.22
N ASP A 76 -14.73 -0.75 -0.47
CA ASP A 76 -15.72 0.00 -1.24
C ASP A 76 -16.02 1.36 -0.59
N SER A 77 -16.20 1.39 0.73
CA SER A 77 -16.40 2.65 1.47
C SER A 77 -15.22 3.62 1.31
N VAL A 78 -13.98 3.12 1.32
CA VAL A 78 -12.77 3.91 1.10
C VAL A 78 -12.72 4.44 -0.33
N VAL A 79 -13.00 3.60 -1.33
CA VAL A 79 -12.99 4.00 -2.75
C VAL A 79 -14.06 5.07 -3.03
N GLN A 80 -15.28 4.89 -2.53
CA GLN A 80 -16.34 5.89 -2.68
C GLN A 80 -15.99 7.20 -1.97
N GLY A 81 -15.38 7.12 -0.78
CA GLY A 81 -14.88 8.28 -0.05
C GLY A 81 -13.80 9.04 -0.84
N CYS A 82 -12.81 8.34 -1.40
CA CYS A 82 -11.79 8.91 -2.27
C CYS A 82 -12.41 9.57 -3.51
N LEU A 83 -13.38 8.92 -4.16
CA LEU A 83 -14.07 9.44 -5.33
C LEU A 83 -14.81 10.74 -5.03
N SER A 84 -15.57 10.78 -3.93
CA SER A 84 -16.31 11.97 -3.50
C SER A 84 -15.39 13.16 -3.23
N GLU A 85 -14.30 12.96 -2.48
CA GLU A 85 -13.34 14.03 -2.15
C GLU A 85 -12.61 14.53 -3.41
N THR A 86 -12.28 13.61 -4.32
CA THR A 86 -11.65 13.93 -5.61
C THR A 86 -12.61 14.71 -6.53
N GLN A 87 -13.90 14.40 -6.51
CA GLN A 87 -14.94 15.19 -7.22
C GLN A 87 -15.10 16.59 -6.62
N GLU A 88 -15.16 16.72 -5.29
CA GLU A 88 -15.22 18.05 -4.66
C GLU A 88 -13.97 18.88 -5.02
N LEU A 89 -12.80 18.24 -5.05
CA LEU A 89 -11.56 18.86 -5.49
C LEU A 89 -11.65 19.35 -6.94
N ASP A 90 -12.12 18.54 -7.90
CA ASP A 90 -12.26 18.97 -9.30
C ASP A 90 -13.15 20.22 -9.43
N VAL A 91 -14.28 20.25 -8.72
CA VAL A 91 -15.20 21.41 -8.70
C VAL A 91 -14.53 22.64 -8.10
N ILE A 92 -13.74 22.49 -7.03
CA ILE A 92 -12.99 23.60 -6.44
C ILE A 92 -11.92 24.09 -7.40
N LEU A 93 -11.19 23.19 -8.05
CA LEU A 93 -10.14 23.53 -9.02
C LEU A 93 -10.71 24.20 -10.27
N GLU A 94 -11.91 23.80 -10.73
CA GLU A 94 -12.62 24.50 -11.81
C GLU A 94 -12.92 25.96 -11.48
N LYS A 95 -13.29 26.21 -10.22
CA LYS A 95 -13.61 27.55 -9.74
C LYS A 95 -12.39 28.38 -9.39
N ALA A 96 -11.36 27.75 -8.82
CA ALA A 96 -10.18 28.41 -8.25
C ALA A 96 -9.04 28.57 -9.27
N LEU A 97 -8.86 27.62 -10.19
CA LEU A 97 -7.78 27.68 -11.18
C LEU A 97 -8.30 28.29 -12.49
N PRO A 98 -7.60 29.29 -13.05
CA PRO A 98 -7.91 29.79 -14.38
C PRO A 98 -7.67 28.68 -15.42
N SER A 99 -8.62 28.51 -16.33
CA SER A 99 -8.41 27.66 -17.51
C SER A 99 -7.41 28.34 -18.46
N THR A 100 -6.75 27.56 -19.31
CA THR A 100 -5.88 28.08 -20.38
C THR A 100 -6.62 28.95 -21.40
N GLU A 101 -7.96 28.91 -21.39
CA GLU A 101 -8.86 29.70 -22.25
C GLU A 101 -9.42 30.96 -21.58
N ASP A 102 -9.16 31.18 -20.28
CA ASP A 102 -9.76 32.30 -19.51
C ASP A 102 -9.02 33.64 -19.75
N SER A 103 -9.78 34.74 -19.75
CA SER A 103 -9.27 36.10 -19.94
C SER A 103 -8.38 36.57 -18.77
N SER A 104 -7.42 37.47 -19.05
CA SER A 104 -6.49 38.05 -18.05
C SER A 104 -7.18 38.68 -16.83
N TRP A 105 -8.43 39.11 -16.96
CA TRP A 105 -9.24 39.67 -15.87
C TRP A 105 -9.84 38.59 -14.97
N GLU A 106 -10.22 37.44 -15.53
CA GLU A 106 -10.72 36.27 -14.79
C GLU A 106 -9.61 35.57 -14.01
N ARG A 107 -8.38 35.55 -14.58
CA ARG A 107 -7.16 35.14 -13.87
C ARG A 107 -6.95 35.93 -12.56
N ARG A 108 -7.16 37.25 -12.59
CA ARG A 108 -7.00 38.13 -11.41
C ARG A 108 -8.12 37.96 -10.38
N LYS A 109 -9.36 37.73 -10.82
CA LYS A 109 -10.50 37.49 -9.90
C LYS A 109 -10.40 36.13 -9.20
N LYS A 110 -9.89 35.10 -9.89
CA LYS A 110 -9.64 33.77 -9.33
C LYS A 110 -8.47 33.75 -8.33
N ALA A 111 -7.41 34.52 -8.58
CA ALA A 111 -6.30 34.70 -7.63
C ALA A 111 -6.72 35.34 -6.28
N LEU A 112 -7.78 36.15 -6.26
CA LEU A 112 -8.36 36.73 -5.04
C LEU A 112 -9.40 35.81 -4.37
N GLY A 113 -9.93 34.81 -5.10
CA GLY A 113 -10.90 33.83 -4.59
C GLY A 113 -10.28 32.59 -3.94
N SER A 114 -8.99 32.33 -4.14
CA SER A 114 -8.26 31.16 -3.60
C SER A 114 -8.34 31.07 -2.07
N LEU A 115 -8.24 32.21 -1.38
CA LEU A 115 -8.37 32.30 0.09
C LEU A 115 -9.70 31.74 0.62
N LYS A 116 -10.78 31.76 -0.17
CA LYS A 116 -12.09 31.23 0.25
C LYS A 116 -12.11 29.70 0.28
N TYR A 117 -11.26 29.06 -0.52
CA TYR A 117 -11.22 27.61 -0.66
C TYR A 117 -10.03 26.97 0.05
N ASP A 118 -9.05 27.73 0.52
CA ASP A 118 -7.87 27.21 1.24
C ASP A 118 -8.24 26.20 2.33
N LYS A 119 -9.18 26.55 3.24
CA LYS A 119 -9.64 25.62 4.30
C LYS A 119 -10.25 24.32 3.77
N LYS A 120 -10.91 24.37 2.60
CA LYS A 120 -11.47 23.16 1.98
C LYS A 120 -10.39 22.32 1.32
N ILE A 121 -9.44 22.97 0.65
CA ILE A 121 -8.30 22.30 0.00
C ILE A 121 -7.40 21.65 1.06
N ASP A 122 -7.16 22.31 2.19
CA ASP A 122 -6.47 21.74 3.35
C ASP A 122 -7.18 20.50 3.89
N LYS A 123 -8.52 20.57 4.03
CA LYS A 123 -9.32 19.43 4.48
C LYS A 123 -9.20 18.25 3.52
N ILE A 124 -9.36 18.50 2.21
CA ILE A 124 -9.22 17.47 1.17
C ILE A 124 -7.82 16.86 1.20
N ALA A 125 -6.77 17.69 1.32
CA ALA A 125 -5.40 17.21 1.43
C ALA A 125 -5.19 16.31 2.65
N ALA A 126 -5.75 16.68 3.81
CA ALA A 126 -5.68 15.87 5.02
C ALA A 126 -6.42 14.53 4.86
N VAL A 127 -7.61 14.53 4.25
CA VAL A 127 -8.40 13.33 4.01
C VAL A 127 -7.70 12.38 3.02
N LEU A 128 -7.15 12.91 1.92
CA LEU A 128 -6.38 12.10 0.96
C LEU A 128 -5.14 11.46 1.61
N ASN A 129 -4.40 12.20 2.44
CA ASN A 129 -3.27 11.64 3.17
C ASN A 129 -3.70 10.55 4.17
N ASN A 130 -4.86 10.70 4.81
CA ASN A 130 -5.40 9.64 5.66
C ASN A 130 -5.73 8.37 4.87
N TYR A 131 -6.27 8.50 3.66
CA TYR A 131 -6.52 7.36 2.78
C TYR A 131 -5.24 6.65 2.34
N VAL A 132 -4.15 7.38 2.07
CA VAL A 132 -2.82 6.76 1.84
C VAL A 132 -2.44 5.86 3.02
N GLY A 133 -2.61 6.34 4.26
CA GLY A 133 -2.33 5.53 5.46
C GLY A 133 -3.18 4.26 5.55
N ILE A 134 -4.49 4.37 5.29
CA ILE A 134 -5.42 3.23 5.30
C ILE A 134 -5.07 2.20 4.22
N LEU A 135 -4.80 2.66 2.99
CA LEU A 135 -4.47 1.79 1.87
C LEU A 135 -3.13 1.08 2.06
N THR A 136 -2.10 1.79 2.55
CA THR A 136 -0.81 1.19 2.90
C THR A 136 -0.98 0.12 3.97
N LEU A 137 -1.76 0.39 5.03
CA LEU A 137 -2.02 -0.61 6.07
C LEU A 137 -2.71 -1.85 5.50
N HIS A 138 -3.71 -1.67 4.63
CA HIS A 138 -4.41 -2.77 3.99
C HIS A 138 -3.45 -3.64 3.15
N GLN A 139 -2.60 -3.02 2.33
CA GLN A 139 -1.59 -3.73 1.53
C GLN A 139 -0.58 -4.48 2.40
N VAL A 140 -0.06 -3.87 3.46
CA VAL A 140 0.91 -4.52 4.38
C VAL A 140 0.26 -5.73 5.07
N VAL A 141 -0.99 -5.59 5.52
CA VAL A 141 -1.74 -6.69 6.13
C VAL A 141 -1.98 -7.80 5.13
N ASP A 142 -2.37 -7.48 3.89
CA ASP A 142 -2.61 -8.46 2.82
C ASP A 142 -1.32 -9.22 2.44
N ILE A 143 -0.20 -8.53 2.30
CA ILE A 143 1.13 -9.14 2.10
C ILE A 143 1.47 -10.08 3.26
N SER A 144 1.24 -9.66 4.51
CA SER A 144 1.52 -10.49 5.69
C SER A 144 0.64 -11.74 5.78
N GLN A 145 -0.58 -11.69 5.23
CA GLN A 145 -1.54 -12.79 5.25
C GLN A 145 -1.30 -13.76 4.08
N SER A 146 -1.01 -13.25 2.88
CA SER A 146 -0.60 -14.07 1.73
C SER A 146 0.72 -14.80 2.00
N SER A 147 1.66 -14.18 2.72
CA SER A 147 2.91 -14.81 3.18
C SER A 147 2.71 -15.98 4.16
N LYS A 148 1.53 -16.14 4.77
CA LYS A 148 1.21 -17.25 5.67
C LYS A 148 0.71 -18.50 4.94
N SER A 149 0.46 -18.42 3.63
CA SER A 149 -0.07 -19.54 2.83
C SER A 149 0.96 -20.27 1.98
N GLU A 150 2.22 -19.83 1.98
CA GLU A 150 3.29 -20.70 1.47
C GLU A 150 3.59 -21.73 2.56
N ARG A 151 3.32 -23.02 2.25
CA ARG A 151 4.05 -24.11 2.93
C ARG A 151 5.52 -23.67 2.98
N PRO A 152 6.23 -23.84 4.11
CA PRO A 152 7.66 -23.56 4.12
C PRO A 152 8.24 -24.22 2.86
N PRO A 153 9.07 -23.49 2.07
CA PRO A 153 9.59 -24.02 0.83
C PRO A 153 10.08 -25.43 1.12
N SER A 154 9.66 -26.39 0.31
CA SER A 154 10.17 -27.75 0.42
C SER A 154 11.68 -27.63 0.43
N TYR A 155 12.31 -27.90 1.57
CA TYR A 155 13.76 -27.87 1.74
C TYR A 155 14.37 -29.05 0.98
N GLN A 156 14.08 -29.16 -0.33
CA GLN A 156 14.66 -30.15 -1.21
C GLN A 156 16.07 -29.76 -1.63
N GLN A 157 16.45 -28.48 -1.53
CA GLN A 157 17.76 -28.02 -1.94
C GLN A 157 18.44 -27.22 -0.83
N VAL A 158 19.31 -27.92 -0.10
CA VAL A 158 20.25 -27.30 0.84
C VAL A 158 21.27 -26.52 0.01
N TYR A 159 21.19 -25.19 0.00
CA TYR A 159 22.08 -24.35 -0.82
C TYR A 159 23.53 -24.34 -0.29
N TRP A 160 23.74 -24.62 0.99
CA TRP A 160 25.05 -24.68 1.63
C TRP A 160 25.05 -25.70 2.77
N LEU A 161 25.71 -26.84 2.54
CA LEU A 161 26.16 -27.73 3.60
C LEU A 161 27.68 -27.49 3.71
N VAL A 162 28.18 -27.09 4.87
CA VAL A 162 29.62 -27.13 5.17
C VAL A 162 29.85 -28.39 5.98
N PRO A 163 30.05 -29.57 5.35
CA PRO A 163 30.39 -30.76 6.08
C PRO A 163 31.77 -30.53 6.68
N TYR A 164 31.83 -30.33 8.00
CA TYR A 164 33.09 -30.49 8.71
C TYR A 164 33.50 -31.96 8.63
N ASP A 165 34.78 -32.22 8.37
CA ASP A 165 35.31 -33.57 8.48
C ASP A 165 35.04 -34.11 9.88
N LYS A 166 34.54 -35.35 9.95
CA LYS A 166 34.33 -36.00 11.24
C LYS A 166 35.68 -36.18 11.92
N ASN A 167 35.80 -35.68 13.15
CA ASN A 167 36.99 -35.91 13.96
C ASN A 167 37.12 -37.43 14.22
N PRO A 168 38.21 -38.09 13.76
CA PRO A 168 38.38 -39.54 13.96
C PRO A 168 38.56 -39.92 15.44
N SER A 169 38.93 -38.95 16.28
CA SER A 169 39.09 -39.10 17.72
C SER A 169 37.85 -38.65 18.51
N PHE A 170 36.70 -38.48 17.85
CA PHE A 170 35.47 -38.10 18.53
C PHE A 170 35.04 -39.20 19.51
N VAL A 171 34.88 -38.82 20.78
CA VAL A 171 34.29 -39.69 21.80
C VAL A 171 32.78 -39.57 21.70
N GLY A 172 32.12 -40.67 21.31
CA GLY A 172 30.67 -40.74 21.12
C GLY A 172 29.85 -40.24 22.33
N ARG A 173 28.71 -39.61 22.05
CA ARG A 173 27.74 -39.11 23.05
C ARG A 173 26.35 -39.66 22.75
N ASP A 174 26.22 -40.98 22.67
CA ASP A 174 25.03 -41.67 22.14
C ASP A 174 23.73 -41.26 22.86
N ALA A 175 23.77 -41.06 24.17
CA ALA A 175 22.62 -40.59 24.95
C ALA A 175 22.14 -39.20 24.50
N VAL A 176 23.07 -38.28 24.25
CA VAL A 176 22.76 -36.90 23.81
C VAL A 176 22.22 -36.90 22.39
N PHE A 177 22.81 -37.69 21.49
CA PHE A 177 22.31 -37.80 20.11
C PHE A 177 20.89 -38.38 20.07
N LYS A 178 20.60 -39.38 20.90
CA LYS A 178 19.25 -39.95 21.02
C LYS A 178 18.24 -38.94 21.55
N GLU A 179 18.63 -38.09 22.49
CA GLU A 179 17.77 -37.01 23.00
C GLU A 179 17.47 -35.97 21.91
N ILE A 180 18.49 -35.57 21.15
CA ILE A 180 18.33 -34.65 20.02
C ILE A 180 17.39 -35.24 18.97
N GLU A 181 17.59 -36.51 18.58
CA GLU A 181 16.76 -37.20 17.59
C GLU A 181 15.30 -37.31 18.05
N ASN A 182 15.06 -37.67 19.31
CA ASN A 182 13.72 -37.72 19.87
C ASN A 182 13.05 -36.33 19.86
N SER A 183 13.79 -35.26 20.16
CA SER A 183 13.26 -33.89 20.16
C SER A 183 12.90 -33.37 18.77
N LEU A 184 13.52 -33.94 17.72
CA LEU A 184 13.30 -33.58 16.32
C LEU A 184 12.30 -34.52 15.63
N THR A 185 11.79 -35.54 16.33
CA THR A 185 10.80 -36.47 15.79
C THR A 185 9.49 -35.71 15.54
N ALA A 186 9.05 -35.69 14.28
CA ALA A 186 7.84 -34.96 13.88
C ALA A 186 6.59 -35.82 14.10
N GLU A 187 5.59 -35.25 14.76
CA GLU A 187 4.22 -35.78 14.78
C GLU A 187 3.39 -35.16 13.64
N GLU A 188 2.33 -35.85 13.22
CA GLU A 188 1.50 -35.41 12.09
C GLU A 188 0.91 -34.01 12.36
N GLY A 189 1.26 -33.04 11.51
CA GLY A 189 0.82 -31.65 11.64
C GLY A 189 1.70 -30.75 12.53
N VAL A 190 2.79 -31.27 13.11
CA VAL A 190 3.69 -30.51 13.99
C VAL A 190 5.06 -30.32 13.33
N GLN A 191 5.62 -29.10 13.44
CA GLN A 191 7.00 -28.81 13.06
C GLN A 191 7.86 -28.67 14.32
N PRO A 192 8.65 -29.71 14.67
CA PRO A 192 9.47 -29.67 15.88
C PRO A 192 10.56 -28.61 15.78
N LYS A 193 10.79 -27.90 16.87
CA LYS A 193 11.84 -26.87 17.00
C LYS A 193 12.62 -27.15 18.29
N THR A 194 13.90 -27.45 18.13
CA THR A 194 14.81 -27.70 19.26
C THR A 194 15.95 -26.68 19.24
N ALA A 195 16.27 -26.12 20.39
CA ALA A 195 17.44 -25.26 20.57
C ALA A 195 18.52 -26.02 21.36
N LEU A 196 19.74 -26.02 20.83
CA LEU A 196 20.92 -26.50 21.55
C LEU A 196 21.56 -25.32 22.27
N TYR A 197 21.84 -25.47 23.57
CA TYR A 197 22.48 -24.45 24.37
C TYR A 197 23.60 -25.07 25.22
N GLY A 198 24.62 -24.27 25.52
CA GLY A 198 25.78 -24.74 26.24
C GLY A 198 26.84 -23.66 26.42
N LEU A 199 27.89 -24.00 27.17
CA LEU A 199 29.08 -23.16 27.32
C LEU A 199 29.85 -23.09 25.99
N GLY A 200 30.58 -22.00 25.77
CA GLY A 200 31.44 -21.85 24.59
C GLY A 200 32.51 -22.95 24.53
N GLY A 201 32.62 -23.63 23.38
CA GLY A 201 33.67 -24.64 23.13
C GLY A 201 33.37 -26.07 23.57
N ILE A 202 32.12 -26.43 23.89
CA ILE A 202 31.74 -27.80 24.31
C ILE A 202 31.27 -28.73 23.18
N GLY A 203 31.14 -28.16 21.97
CA GLY A 203 30.70 -28.82 20.74
C GLY A 203 31.78 -29.62 20.05
#